data_AF-A0A0H1B4T9-F1
#
_entry.id   AF-A0A0H1B4T9-F1
#
_cell.length_a   1.000
_cell.length_b   1.000
_cell.length_c   1.000
_cell.angle_alpha   90.00
_cell.angle_beta   90.00
_cell.angle_gamma   90.00
#
_symmetry.space_group_name_H-M   'P 1'
#
loop_
_entity.id
_entity.type
_entity.pdbx_description
1 polymer ?
#
loop_
_entity_poly.entity_id
_entity_poly.type
_entity_poly.pdbx_seq_one_letter_code
_entity_poly.pdbx_strand_id
1 'polypeptide(L)'
;MPSINGDNRPDGDSIPPSPSFKGNLDRFIYDSPPKKSLFVQQTQSSGAARTLKRKFSNGDEVEVDAVVSQESTRITRSVSRASTGLLPPSPQEKSRSEPSSPSRRTSGRQTPSTSTTTVTAARRAPFASTPNLRSPVSPVCNLRDTIPHNLVLLFIGVNPGIMTGQTGHVYAHPSNLYWKLLHSSGITDYRHPPSDTYRLPELYSVGNTNIVARPTKDASQLSRKEMDDGVPVLERKVREKRPEAVCLVGKSIWEAVWRVRRGRAIKKEEFRYGWQDEGERMGKTKGWKGARVFVATTTSGLAAGMTMGEKQAVWDELGEWVKRRRDEREKEGIPKVTVVEDVDGAD
;
A
#
# COMPACT_ATOMS: atom_id res chain seq x y z
N MET A 1 1.22 0.82 -76.68
CA MET A 1 1.96 -0.40 -77.10
C MET A 1 3.43 -0.19 -76.73
N PRO A 2 4.18 -1.18 -76.21
CA PRO A 2 3.85 -2.15 -75.15
C PRO A 2 5.03 -2.42 -74.17
N SER A 3 4.77 -3.23 -73.11
CA SER A 3 5.69 -4.23 -72.49
C SER A 3 6.95 -3.78 -71.69
N ILE A 4 7.46 -4.44 -70.64
CA ILE A 4 7.10 -5.48 -69.64
C ILE A 4 8.41 -5.78 -68.83
N ASN A 5 8.30 -6.34 -67.61
CA ASN A 5 9.33 -6.96 -66.73
C ASN A 5 10.23 -6.03 -65.89
N GLY A 6 10.57 -6.31 -64.62
CA GLY A 6 10.33 -7.48 -63.75
C GLY A 6 11.44 -7.61 -62.69
N ASP A 7 11.09 -8.16 -61.52
CA ASP A 7 11.91 -8.91 -60.54
C ASP A 7 12.66 -8.27 -59.34
N ASN A 8 12.25 -8.78 -58.15
CA ASN A 8 13.03 -9.35 -57.02
C ASN A 8 14.07 -8.49 -56.27
N ARG A 9 14.28 -8.56 -54.94
CA ARG A 9 13.71 -9.17 -53.72
C ARG A 9 14.58 -8.61 -52.53
N PRO A 10 14.43 -9.01 -51.25
CA PRO A 10 14.58 -8.14 -50.07
C PRO A 10 15.89 -8.33 -49.29
N ASP A 11 15.96 -7.67 -48.12
CA ASP A 11 16.77 -7.95 -46.91
C ASP A 11 17.79 -6.87 -46.53
N GLY A 12 17.59 -6.34 -45.32
CA GLY A 12 18.42 -5.33 -44.67
C GLY A 12 17.92 -5.10 -43.25
N ASP A 13 18.18 -6.10 -42.39
CA ASP A 13 17.96 -6.05 -40.94
C ASP A 13 18.60 -4.81 -40.32
N SER A 14 17.78 -3.87 -39.84
CA SER A 14 18.22 -2.79 -38.95
C SER A 14 17.72 -3.07 -37.53
N ILE A 15 18.64 -3.59 -36.71
CA ILE A 15 18.50 -3.79 -35.27
C ILE A 15 18.09 -2.46 -34.59
N PRO A 16 16.98 -2.39 -33.83
CA PRO A 16 16.68 -1.19 -33.07
C PRO A 16 17.63 -1.04 -31.87
N PRO A 17 18.14 0.17 -31.59
CA PRO A 17 19.04 0.39 -30.46
C PRO A 17 18.32 0.20 -29.13
N SER A 18 19.02 -0.44 -28.18
CA SER A 18 18.60 -0.67 -26.80
C SER A 18 18.13 0.63 -26.12
N PRO A 19 17.03 0.63 -25.34
CA PRO A 19 16.58 1.82 -24.65
C PRO A 19 17.50 2.13 -23.45
N SER A 20 18.49 2.97 -23.69
CA SER A 20 19.26 3.66 -22.67
C SER A 20 18.34 4.61 -21.90
N PHE A 21 18.16 4.33 -20.62
CA PHE A 21 17.47 5.18 -19.66
C PHE A 21 18.24 6.51 -19.50
N LYS A 22 17.68 7.60 -20.03
CA LYS A 22 18.10 8.99 -19.73
C LYS A 22 16.89 9.79 -19.26
N GLY A 23 16.38 9.43 -18.08
CA GLY A 23 15.60 10.35 -17.27
C GLY A 23 16.55 11.36 -16.63
N ASN A 24 16.35 12.64 -16.93
CA ASN A 24 17.13 13.74 -16.39
C ASN A 24 16.95 13.80 -14.85
N LEU A 25 18.07 13.74 -14.12
CA LEU A 25 18.18 13.60 -12.67
C LEU A 25 18.53 14.94 -11.97
N ASP A 26 18.30 16.10 -12.59
CA ASP A 26 18.79 17.38 -12.05
C ASP A 26 17.72 18.24 -11.34
N ARG A 27 16.62 17.66 -10.84
CA ARG A 27 15.64 18.42 -10.04
C ARG A 27 15.57 18.07 -8.55
N PHE A 28 16.47 17.20 -8.07
CA PHE A 28 16.60 16.88 -6.65
C PHE A 28 18.06 16.85 -6.22
N ILE A 29 18.79 17.94 -6.46
CA ILE A 29 19.95 18.28 -5.61
C ILE A 29 19.39 19.13 -4.47
N TYR A 30 19.21 18.49 -3.31
CA TYR A 30 18.90 19.17 -2.07
C TYR A 30 20.21 19.74 -1.51
N ASP A 31 20.39 21.05 -1.62
CA ASP A 31 21.48 21.75 -0.96
C ASP A 31 21.14 21.86 0.53
N SER A 32 21.86 21.11 1.37
CA SER A 32 21.62 21.13 2.81
C SER A 32 22.16 22.43 3.40
N PRO A 33 21.37 23.21 4.17
CA PRO A 33 21.91 24.35 4.88
C PRO A 33 22.95 23.90 5.92
N PRO A 34 24.05 24.66 6.13
CA PRO A 34 25.14 24.25 7.00
C PRO A 34 24.68 24.12 8.46
N LYS A 35 25.08 23.00 9.08
CA LYS A 35 24.88 22.71 10.51
C LYS A 35 25.54 23.80 11.36
N LYS A 36 24.74 24.56 12.11
CA LYS A 36 25.27 25.38 13.21
C LYS A 36 25.78 24.45 14.30
N SER A 37 27.09 24.35 14.41
CA SER A 37 27.82 23.81 15.56
C SER A 37 27.43 24.62 16.80
N LEU A 38 26.84 23.95 17.79
CA LEU A 38 26.74 24.46 19.15
C LEU A 38 28.14 24.39 19.76
N PHE A 39 28.81 25.54 19.82
CA PHE A 39 30.01 25.71 20.61
C PHE A 39 29.63 25.71 22.09
N VAL A 40 30.14 24.70 22.81
CA VAL A 40 30.23 24.70 24.26
C VAL A 40 31.30 25.72 24.63
N GLN A 41 30.90 26.81 25.28
CA GLN A 41 31.84 27.75 25.89
C GLN A 41 31.84 27.55 27.40
N GLN A 42 32.91 26.94 27.86
CA GLN A 42 33.34 26.91 29.26
C GLN A 42 33.67 28.34 29.70
N THR A 43 33.02 28.82 30.75
CA THR A 43 33.52 29.95 31.54
C THR A 43 33.53 29.55 33.00
N GLN A 44 34.74 29.41 33.54
CA GLN A 44 35.01 29.41 34.97
C GLN A 44 34.89 30.84 35.48
N SER A 45 34.20 31.06 36.60
CA SER A 45 34.54 32.14 37.51
C SER A 45 34.15 31.79 38.95
N SER A 46 35.17 31.81 39.78
CA SER A 46 35.23 31.66 41.22
C SER A 46 34.42 32.68 42.02
N GLY A 47 33.96 32.26 43.21
CA GLY A 47 34.30 33.00 44.43
C GLY A 47 33.19 33.74 45.19
N ALA A 48 32.93 33.21 46.38
CA ALA A 48 32.69 33.90 47.65
C ALA A 48 31.27 34.36 48.05
N ALA A 49 30.88 33.80 49.20
CA ALA A 49 29.69 34.02 50.00
C ALA A 49 29.58 35.43 50.61
N ARG A 50 28.33 35.83 50.94
CA ARG A 50 28.02 36.66 52.11
C ARG A 50 26.64 36.35 52.69
N THR A 51 26.65 36.20 54.00
CA THR A 51 25.59 35.84 54.96
C THR A 51 24.70 37.03 55.35
N LEU A 52 23.49 36.75 55.91
CA LEU A 52 22.79 37.38 57.06
C LEU A 52 21.27 37.55 56.76
N LYS A 53 20.34 36.80 57.39
CA LYS A 53 19.81 36.74 58.78
C LYS A 53 18.47 37.48 58.98
N ARG A 54 17.43 36.68 59.28
CA ARG A 54 16.30 36.86 60.25
C ARG A 54 15.22 37.94 60.02
N LYS A 55 13.93 37.52 60.06
CA LYS A 55 13.02 37.72 61.22
C LYS A 55 11.70 36.90 61.10
N PHE A 56 11.21 36.46 62.25
CA PHE A 56 10.00 35.65 62.52
C PHE A 56 8.75 36.51 62.81
N SER A 57 7.56 35.94 62.61
CA SER A 57 6.35 36.03 63.48
C SER A 57 5.39 34.88 63.08
N ASN A 58 5.13 33.85 63.92
CA ASN A 58 4.02 33.70 64.90
C ASN A 58 2.65 34.15 64.36
N GLY A 59 1.50 33.48 64.51
CA GLY A 59 0.95 32.28 65.17
C GLY A 59 -0.50 32.17 64.62
N ASP A 60 -1.16 31.02 64.54
CA ASP A 60 -1.86 30.37 65.66
C ASP A 60 -2.14 28.88 65.34
N GLU A 61 -1.89 28.04 66.35
CA GLU A 61 -2.42 26.69 66.55
C GLU A 61 -3.87 26.80 67.10
N VAL A 62 -4.75 25.79 67.05
CA VAL A 62 -4.97 24.70 68.04
C VAL A 62 -5.72 23.57 67.30
N GLU A 63 -5.24 22.31 67.19
CA GLU A 63 -5.39 21.15 68.11
C GLU A 63 -6.88 20.81 68.45
N VAL A 64 -7.40 19.59 68.62
CA VAL A 64 -7.01 18.16 68.62
C VAL A 64 -8.35 17.39 68.63
N ASP A 65 -8.48 16.14 68.15
CA ASP A 65 -8.21 14.97 68.98
C ASP A 65 -8.07 13.67 68.20
N ALA A 66 -7.17 12.85 68.74
CA ALA A 66 -6.66 11.59 68.23
C ALA A 66 -7.08 10.42 69.13
N VAL A 67 -7.23 9.21 68.57
CA VAL A 67 -6.96 7.90 69.24
C VAL A 67 -6.68 6.89 68.11
N VAL A 68 -5.45 6.49 67.77
CA VAL A 68 -4.46 5.58 68.41
C VAL A 68 -4.74 4.08 68.22
N SER A 69 -3.83 3.40 67.50
CA SER A 69 -3.18 2.08 67.78
C SER A 69 -2.94 1.28 66.48
N GLN A 70 -1.84 0.57 66.20
CA GLN A 70 -0.52 0.34 66.81
C GLN A 70 0.35 -0.35 65.73
N GLU A 71 1.67 -0.12 65.76
CA GLU A 71 2.70 -0.84 64.97
C GLU A 71 3.05 -2.21 65.55
N SER A 72 3.49 -3.16 64.71
CA SER A 72 4.71 -3.96 64.97
C SER A 72 5.16 -4.86 63.80
N THR A 73 6.42 -4.64 63.41
CA THR A 73 7.52 -5.57 63.08
C THR A 73 7.46 -6.64 61.96
N ARG A 74 8.49 -6.49 61.11
CA ARG A 74 9.19 -7.39 60.18
C ARG A 74 9.57 -8.76 60.79
N ILE A 75 9.50 -9.86 60.01
CA ILE A 75 10.51 -10.92 59.87
C ILE A 75 10.19 -11.84 58.65
N THR A 76 11.26 -12.40 58.12
CA THR A 76 11.53 -13.16 56.90
C THR A 76 10.98 -14.59 56.84
N ARG A 77 10.76 -15.12 55.62
CA ARG A 77 11.35 -16.40 55.19
C ARG A 77 11.20 -16.66 53.68
N SER A 78 12.30 -17.18 53.15
CA SER A 78 12.63 -17.58 51.79
C SER A 78 12.17 -19.01 51.49
N VAL A 79 12.00 -19.31 50.20
CA VAL A 79 12.67 -20.46 49.54
C VAL A 79 12.84 -20.18 48.04
N SER A 80 14.10 -20.20 47.63
CA SER A 80 14.59 -20.19 46.26
C SER A 80 15.15 -21.58 45.94
N ARG A 81 15.12 -21.98 44.67
CA ARG A 81 16.25 -22.60 43.94
C ARG A 81 15.79 -23.00 42.53
N ALA A 82 16.59 -22.98 41.48
CA ALA A 82 17.81 -22.27 41.09
C ALA A 82 18.18 -22.87 39.72
N SER A 83 18.62 -22.05 38.78
CA SER A 83 19.39 -22.54 37.63
C SER A 83 20.41 -21.47 37.25
N THR A 84 21.66 -21.76 37.56
CA THR A 84 22.86 -21.02 37.21
C THR A 84 23.35 -21.43 35.82
N GLY A 85 23.80 -20.45 35.01
CA GLY A 85 24.63 -20.68 33.83
C GLY A 85 26.05 -21.17 34.20
N LEU A 86 27.03 -21.30 33.33
CA LEU A 86 27.36 -20.69 32.02
C LEU A 86 28.43 -21.58 31.35
N LEU A 87 28.74 -21.29 30.07
CA LEU A 87 30.03 -21.40 29.34
C LEU A 87 30.03 -22.21 28.01
N PRO A 88 30.94 -21.87 27.05
CA PRO A 88 30.65 -21.64 25.63
C PRO A 88 31.19 -22.71 24.67
N PRO A 89 30.94 -22.62 23.33
CA PRO A 89 31.41 -23.62 22.37
C PRO A 89 32.64 -23.15 21.55
N SER A 90 33.56 -24.09 21.30
CA SER A 90 34.51 -24.15 20.17
C SER A 90 35.24 -25.52 20.23
N PRO A 91 35.96 -25.97 19.19
CA PRO A 91 35.56 -26.18 17.80
C PRO A 91 35.90 -27.63 17.35
N GLN A 92 35.26 -28.16 16.30
CA GLN A 92 35.78 -29.35 15.60
C GLN A 92 35.80 -29.14 14.10
N GLU A 93 37.01 -29.16 13.55
CA GLU A 93 37.36 -29.23 12.15
C GLU A 93 37.51 -30.69 11.68
N LYS A 94 37.16 -30.88 10.40
CA LYS A 94 37.73 -31.81 9.40
C LYS A 94 37.54 -33.32 9.58
N SER A 95 36.68 -33.88 8.72
CA SER A 95 37.18 -34.80 7.70
C SER A 95 36.46 -34.59 6.36
N ARG A 96 37.28 -34.64 5.31
CA ARG A 96 37.03 -34.31 3.92
C ARG A 96 36.82 -35.61 3.16
N SER A 97 35.85 -35.67 2.24
CA SER A 97 35.85 -36.66 1.16
C SER A 97 35.18 -36.04 -0.06
N GLU A 98 36.01 -35.57 -0.97
CA GLU A 98 35.68 -35.16 -2.33
C GLU A 98 35.59 -36.40 -3.26
N PRO A 99 35.12 -36.23 -4.51
CA PRO A 99 34.44 -37.26 -5.29
C PRO A 99 35.39 -38.17 -6.07
N SER A 100 34.93 -39.38 -6.37
CA SER A 100 35.62 -40.31 -7.27
C SER A 100 34.74 -40.68 -8.47
N SER A 101 34.97 -39.99 -9.58
CA SER A 101 35.04 -40.58 -10.92
C SER A 101 36.51 -40.47 -11.33
N PRO A 102 37.14 -41.48 -11.96
CA PRO A 102 36.89 -41.73 -13.38
C PRO A 102 37.08 -43.18 -13.85
N SER A 103 36.60 -43.44 -15.08
CA SER A 103 37.35 -44.07 -16.18
C SER A 103 36.56 -45.15 -16.94
N ARG A 104 36.00 -44.69 -18.07
CA ARG A 104 36.28 -45.19 -19.43
C ARG A 104 36.62 -46.68 -19.54
N ARG A 105 35.67 -47.44 -20.09
CA ARG A 105 35.99 -48.66 -20.85
C ARG A 105 35.21 -48.71 -22.16
N THR A 106 35.98 -48.92 -23.20
CA THR A 106 35.65 -49.03 -24.62
C THR A 106 35.23 -50.45 -24.98
N SER A 107 34.10 -50.59 -25.64
CA SER A 107 33.75 -51.63 -26.62
C SER A 107 32.30 -51.31 -27.03
N GLY A 108 31.85 -51.40 -28.28
CA GLY A 108 32.21 -52.27 -29.37
C GLY A 108 30.89 -52.45 -30.12
N ARG A 109 30.81 -51.83 -31.29
CA ARG A 109 29.72 -51.89 -32.27
C ARG A 109 29.23 -53.32 -32.50
N GLN A 110 27.90 -53.52 -32.56
CA GLN A 110 27.23 -54.35 -33.58
C GLN A 110 25.69 -54.34 -33.42
N THR A 111 25.03 -53.90 -34.48
CA THR A 111 23.65 -54.25 -34.87
C THR A 111 23.58 -55.74 -35.23
N PRO A 112 22.40 -56.38 -35.13
CA PRO A 112 21.69 -56.64 -36.38
C PRO A 112 20.17 -56.40 -36.30
N SER A 113 19.66 -56.05 -37.48
CA SER A 113 18.27 -56.07 -37.93
C SER A 113 17.58 -57.41 -37.72
N THR A 114 16.28 -57.42 -37.38
CA THR A 114 15.26 -58.22 -38.10
C THR A 114 13.87 -57.60 -37.89
N SER A 115 13.08 -57.77 -38.94
CA SER A 115 11.83 -57.20 -39.43
C SER A 115 10.52 -57.45 -38.65
N THR A 116 9.65 -56.44 -38.72
CA THR A 116 8.23 -56.45 -39.12
C THR A 116 7.26 -57.45 -38.46
N THR A 117 6.29 -56.93 -37.69
CA THR A 117 4.87 -57.27 -37.88
C THR A 117 3.99 -56.07 -37.49
N THR A 118 3.25 -55.61 -38.48
CA THR A 118 2.14 -54.66 -38.43
C THR A 118 0.97 -55.24 -37.64
N VAL A 119 0.50 -54.52 -36.61
CA VAL A 119 -0.84 -54.72 -36.05
C VAL A 119 -1.61 -53.41 -36.11
N THR A 120 -2.73 -53.51 -36.81
CA THR A 120 -3.64 -52.46 -37.22
C THR A 120 -4.37 -51.85 -36.03
N ALA A 121 -4.62 -50.55 -36.13
CA ALA A 121 -5.24 -49.71 -35.13
C ALA A 121 -6.68 -50.14 -34.77
N ALA A 122 -6.94 -50.35 -33.48
CA ALA A 122 -8.27 -50.24 -32.90
C ALA A 122 -8.42 -48.85 -32.28
N ARG A 123 -9.24 -47.99 -32.91
CA ARG A 123 -9.64 -46.67 -32.39
C ARG A 123 -10.33 -46.87 -31.04
N ARG A 124 -9.65 -46.53 -29.94
CA ARG A 124 -10.33 -46.27 -28.66
C ARG A 124 -11.09 -44.95 -28.82
N ALA A 125 -12.41 -45.02 -28.68
CA ALA A 125 -13.26 -43.84 -28.60
C ALA A 125 -12.75 -42.92 -27.49
N PRO A 126 -12.72 -41.59 -27.69
CA PRO A 126 -12.38 -40.67 -26.61
C PRO A 126 -13.46 -40.80 -25.54
N PHE A 127 -13.04 -41.01 -24.29
CA PHE A 127 -13.92 -40.80 -23.15
C PHE A 127 -14.52 -39.41 -23.29
N ALA A 128 -15.85 -39.35 -23.41
CA ALA A 128 -16.58 -38.10 -23.39
C ALA A 128 -16.22 -37.37 -22.09
N SER A 129 -15.40 -36.33 -22.22
CA SER A 129 -15.15 -35.37 -21.15
C SER A 129 -16.52 -34.83 -20.74
N THR A 130 -16.96 -35.19 -19.54
CA THR A 130 -18.13 -34.59 -18.89
C THR A 130 -18.00 -33.07 -19.03
N PRO A 131 -18.98 -32.37 -19.60
CA PRO A 131 -18.95 -30.92 -19.61
C PRO A 131 -19.03 -30.49 -18.16
N ASN A 132 -17.94 -29.92 -17.66
CA ASN A 132 -17.91 -29.31 -16.34
C ASN A 132 -18.78 -28.05 -16.43
N LEU A 133 -20.10 -28.23 -16.32
CA LEU A 133 -21.17 -27.23 -16.32
C LEU A 133 -21.14 -26.33 -15.07
N ARG A 134 -20.01 -26.25 -14.37
CA ARG A 134 -19.79 -25.21 -13.38
C ARG A 134 -19.24 -24.00 -14.11
N SER A 135 -20.15 -23.12 -14.53
CA SER A 135 -19.84 -21.71 -14.76
C SER A 135 -18.88 -21.25 -13.66
N PRO A 136 -17.76 -20.59 -13.99
CA PRO A 136 -16.88 -20.08 -12.95
C PRO A 136 -17.69 -19.11 -12.10
N VAL A 137 -18.08 -19.57 -10.91
CA VAL A 137 -18.82 -18.75 -9.94
C VAL A 137 -17.93 -17.55 -9.68
N SER A 138 -18.41 -16.36 -10.04
CA SER A 138 -17.68 -15.14 -9.75
C SER A 138 -17.37 -15.10 -8.25
N PRO A 139 -16.14 -14.78 -7.84
CA PRO A 139 -15.79 -14.79 -6.42
C PRO A 139 -16.76 -13.89 -5.65
N VAL A 140 -17.32 -14.41 -4.56
CA VAL A 140 -18.19 -13.62 -3.66
C VAL A 140 -17.42 -12.39 -3.18
N CYS A 141 -18.07 -11.23 -3.18
CA CYS A 141 -17.51 -9.97 -2.72
C CYS A 141 -18.35 -9.41 -1.57
N ASN A 142 -17.78 -9.44 -0.37
CA ASN A 142 -18.35 -8.88 0.85
C ASN A 142 -17.93 -7.42 1.07
N LEU A 143 -17.12 -6.85 0.18
CA LEU A 143 -16.63 -5.48 0.33
C LEU A 143 -17.76 -4.49 0.03
N ARG A 144 -18.06 -3.63 1.00
CA ARG A 144 -18.98 -2.51 0.83
C ARG A 144 -18.19 -1.21 0.67
N ASP A 145 -18.75 -0.31 -0.13
CA ASP A 145 -18.23 1.05 -0.26
C ASP A 145 -18.36 1.81 1.07
N THR A 146 -17.32 2.56 1.44
CA THR A 146 -17.34 3.44 2.62
C THR A 146 -17.35 4.90 2.18
N ILE A 147 -18.48 5.33 1.62
CA ILE A 147 -18.62 6.68 1.02
C ILE A 147 -19.78 7.47 1.67
N PRO A 148 -19.73 7.76 2.99
CA PRO A 148 -20.65 8.73 3.58
C PRO A 148 -20.39 10.13 3.01
N HIS A 149 -21.31 11.06 3.29
CA HIS A 149 -21.09 12.47 2.97
C HIS A 149 -19.95 13.06 3.81
N ASN A 150 -19.45 14.23 3.41
CA ASN A 150 -18.46 15.02 4.16
C ASN A 150 -17.08 14.35 4.35
N LEU A 151 -16.69 13.43 3.47
CA LEU A 151 -15.31 12.91 3.47
C LEU A 151 -14.29 13.99 3.10
N VAL A 152 -13.14 14.01 3.79
CA VAL A 152 -11.95 14.76 3.37
C VAL A 152 -11.35 14.09 2.14
N LEU A 153 -11.25 12.75 2.18
CA LEU A 153 -10.56 11.99 1.17
C LEU A 153 -11.30 10.67 0.87
N LEU A 154 -11.53 10.40 -0.42
CA LEU A 154 -12.00 9.11 -0.90
C LEU A 154 -10.90 8.40 -1.68
N PHE A 155 -10.43 7.25 -1.20
CA PHE A 155 -9.54 6.40 -1.96
C PHE A 155 -10.31 5.53 -2.96
N ILE A 156 -9.82 5.48 -4.18
CA ILE A 156 -10.39 4.69 -5.28
C ILE A 156 -9.36 3.67 -5.71
N GLY A 157 -9.62 2.39 -5.42
CA GLY A 157 -8.82 1.26 -5.88
C GLY A 157 -9.24 0.77 -7.28
N VAL A 158 -8.48 -0.19 -7.82
CA VAL A 158 -8.81 -0.82 -9.10
C VAL A 158 -10.02 -1.73 -8.93
N ASN A 159 -9.85 -2.80 -8.14
CA ASN A 159 -10.90 -3.74 -7.79
C ASN A 159 -10.48 -4.55 -6.55
N PRO A 160 -11.42 -5.25 -5.90
CA PRO A 160 -11.09 -6.13 -4.79
C PRO A 160 -10.14 -7.26 -5.22
N GLY A 161 -9.03 -7.44 -4.51
CA GLY A 161 -8.31 -8.72 -4.54
C GLY A 161 -9.16 -9.82 -3.92
N ILE A 162 -8.86 -11.10 -4.17
CA ILE A 162 -9.65 -12.23 -3.60
C ILE A 162 -9.84 -12.12 -2.08
N MET A 163 -8.77 -11.85 -1.31
CA MET A 163 -8.86 -11.72 0.14
C MET A 163 -9.67 -10.48 0.58
N THR A 164 -9.55 -9.36 -0.14
CA THR A 164 -10.38 -8.17 0.08
C THR A 164 -11.86 -8.49 -0.17
N GLY A 165 -12.17 -9.21 -1.25
CA GLY A 165 -13.53 -9.65 -1.56
C GLY A 165 -14.09 -10.59 -0.50
N GLN A 166 -13.30 -11.56 -0.03
CA GLN A 166 -13.72 -12.53 1.00
C GLN A 166 -13.92 -11.90 2.38
N THR A 167 -12.97 -11.09 2.83
CA THR A 167 -13.03 -10.47 4.17
C THR A 167 -13.98 -9.28 4.23
N GLY A 168 -14.27 -8.66 3.09
CA GLY A 168 -14.99 -7.40 3.04
C GLY A 168 -14.19 -6.22 3.57
N HIS A 169 -12.86 -6.35 3.69
CA HIS A 169 -11.97 -5.31 4.19
C HIS A 169 -11.04 -4.81 3.10
N VAL A 170 -10.87 -3.50 2.98
CA VAL A 170 -10.04 -2.91 1.93
C VAL A 170 -8.58 -3.34 2.10
N TYR A 171 -7.94 -3.64 0.97
CA TYR A 171 -6.51 -3.97 0.91
C TYR A 171 -6.07 -5.04 1.93
N ALA A 172 -6.89 -6.08 2.13
CA ALA A 172 -6.71 -7.05 3.21
C ALA A 172 -5.45 -7.95 3.07
N HIS A 173 -4.94 -8.12 1.84
CA HIS A 173 -3.80 -9.02 1.61
C HIS A 173 -2.53 -8.48 2.30
N PRO A 174 -1.75 -9.31 3.03
CA PRO A 174 -0.58 -8.85 3.80
C PRO A 174 0.52 -8.18 2.98
N SER A 175 0.65 -8.56 1.69
CA SER A 175 1.61 -7.91 0.79
C SER A 175 1.16 -6.54 0.29
N ASN A 176 -0.08 -6.14 0.56
CA ASN A 176 -0.58 -4.83 0.17
C ASN A 176 -0.06 -3.75 1.14
N LEU A 177 0.49 -2.68 0.58
CA LEU A 177 1.15 -1.62 1.31
C LEU A 177 0.21 -0.51 1.78
N TYR A 178 -1.08 -0.55 1.44
CA TYR A 178 -2.05 0.51 1.72
C TYR A 178 -2.01 0.95 3.19
N TRP A 179 -2.21 0.01 4.13
CA TRP A 179 -2.25 0.34 5.55
C TRP A 179 -0.90 0.86 6.08
N LYS A 180 0.21 0.41 5.50
CA LYS A 180 1.55 0.91 5.85
C LYS A 180 1.71 2.36 5.37
N LEU A 181 1.41 2.62 4.10
CA LEU A 181 1.56 3.93 3.45
C LEU A 181 0.57 4.97 4.00
N LEU A 182 -0.65 4.54 4.34
CA LEU A 182 -1.66 5.38 4.97
C LEU A 182 -1.17 5.93 6.33
N HIS A 183 -0.55 5.06 7.13
CA HIS A 183 0.03 5.48 8.40
C HIS A 183 1.31 6.30 8.24
N SER A 184 2.27 5.83 7.44
CA SER A 184 3.57 6.51 7.33
C SER A 184 3.47 7.90 6.68
N SER A 185 2.45 8.15 5.85
CA SER A 185 2.14 9.50 5.33
C SER A 185 1.49 10.43 6.36
N GLY A 186 1.09 9.91 7.52
CA GLY A 186 0.38 10.65 8.56
C GLY A 186 -1.10 10.90 8.25
N ILE A 187 -1.71 10.14 7.32
CA ILE A 187 -3.17 10.18 7.11
C ILE A 187 -3.90 9.52 8.29
N THR A 188 -3.28 8.53 8.92
CA THR A 188 -3.74 7.92 10.19
C THR A 188 -2.64 7.98 11.25
N ASP A 189 -3.04 8.17 12.51
CA ASP A 189 -2.10 8.36 13.63
C ASP A 189 -1.33 7.08 13.97
N TYR A 190 -1.93 5.92 13.70
CA TYR A 190 -1.31 4.61 13.83
C TYR A 190 -1.63 3.72 12.62
N ARG A 191 -0.94 2.59 12.53
CA ARG A 191 -1.17 1.59 11.48
C ARG A 191 -2.35 0.70 11.85
N HIS A 192 -3.49 0.98 11.25
CA HIS A 192 -4.70 0.16 11.39
C HIS A 192 -4.58 -1.21 10.72
N PRO A 193 -5.23 -2.25 11.27
CA PRO A 193 -5.50 -3.49 10.55
C PRO A 193 -6.62 -3.31 9.50
N PRO A 194 -6.70 -4.18 8.48
CA PRO A 194 -7.78 -4.17 7.50
C PRO A 194 -9.20 -4.17 8.10
N SER A 195 -9.40 -4.81 9.25
CA SER A 195 -10.69 -4.87 9.94
C SER A 195 -11.25 -3.51 10.35
N ASP A 196 -10.43 -2.45 10.41
CA ASP A 196 -10.89 -1.09 10.70
C ASP A 196 -11.42 -0.35 9.46
N THR A 197 -11.55 -1.02 8.30
CA THR A 197 -12.08 -0.46 7.03
C THR A 197 -13.30 0.45 7.24
N TYR A 198 -14.27 0.00 8.03
CA TYR A 198 -15.56 0.68 8.22
C TYR A 198 -15.52 1.78 9.29
N ARG A 199 -14.44 1.88 10.06
CA ARG A 199 -14.23 2.92 11.09
C ARG A 199 -13.49 4.15 10.54
N LEU A 200 -12.76 4.01 9.43
CA LEU A 200 -12.00 5.11 8.82
C LEU A 200 -12.84 6.37 8.51
N PRO A 201 -14.11 6.28 8.07
CA PRO A 201 -14.89 7.47 7.81
C PRO A 201 -15.10 8.32 9.07
N GLU A 202 -15.49 7.72 10.18
CA GLU A 202 -15.73 8.42 11.44
C GLU A 202 -14.42 8.95 12.05
N LEU A 203 -13.40 8.08 12.14
CA LEU A 203 -12.13 8.43 12.77
C LEU A 203 -11.35 9.50 11.99
N TYR A 204 -11.42 9.44 10.66
CA TYR A 204 -10.47 10.15 9.79
C TYR A 204 -11.12 10.94 8.64
N SER A 205 -12.44 10.86 8.47
CA SER A 205 -13.13 11.39 7.28
C SER A 205 -12.53 10.82 5.98
N VAL A 206 -12.12 9.55 6.02
CA VAL A 206 -11.51 8.81 4.91
C VAL A 206 -12.41 7.66 4.50
N GLY A 207 -12.69 7.57 3.20
CA GLY A 207 -13.51 6.51 2.62
C GLY A 207 -12.80 5.71 1.54
N ASN A 208 -13.43 4.62 1.11
CA ASN A 208 -12.91 3.73 0.08
C ASN A 208 -14.00 3.28 -0.90
N THR A 209 -13.60 3.12 -2.17
CA THR A 209 -14.37 2.44 -3.23
C THR A 209 -13.41 1.87 -4.27
N ASN A 210 -13.95 1.23 -5.32
CA ASN A 210 -13.19 0.76 -6.47
C ASN A 210 -13.85 1.19 -7.78
N ILE A 211 -13.03 1.34 -8.85
CA ILE A 211 -13.55 1.57 -10.21
C ILE A 211 -14.31 0.34 -10.73
N VAL A 212 -13.86 -0.87 -10.39
CA VAL A 212 -14.53 -2.12 -10.75
C VAL A 212 -14.87 -2.92 -9.48
N ALA A 213 -16.12 -3.37 -9.39
CA ALA A 213 -16.63 -4.11 -8.23
C ALA A 213 -16.20 -5.59 -8.19
N ARG A 214 -15.95 -6.19 -9.36
CA ARG A 214 -15.66 -7.62 -9.52
C ARG A 214 -14.31 -8.00 -8.88
N PRO A 215 -14.26 -8.96 -7.94
CA PRO A 215 -12.98 -9.42 -7.40
C PRO A 215 -12.15 -10.20 -8.41
N THR A 216 -10.83 -9.99 -8.38
CA THR A 216 -9.88 -10.78 -9.17
C THR A 216 -8.64 -11.15 -8.35
N LYS A 217 -7.84 -12.10 -8.85
CA LYS A 217 -6.51 -12.39 -8.27
C LYS A 217 -5.53 -11.30 -8.66
N ASP A 218 -5.64 -10.81 -9.89
CA ASP A 218 -4.78 -9.78 -10.45
C ASP A 218 -5.60 -8.76 -11.25
N ALA A 219 -5.23 -7.49 -11.16
CA ALA A 219 -5.90 -6.40 -11.87
C ALA A 219 -5.79 -6.54 -13.41
N SER A 220 -4.77 -7.24 -13.92
CA SER A 220 -4.61 -7.57 -15.34
C SER A 220 -5.72 -8.48 -15.88
N GLN A 221 -6.51 -9.11 -15.01
CA GLN A 221 -7.69 -9.90 -15.39
C GLN A 221 -8.93 -9.04 -15.69
N LEU A 222 -8.82 -7.72 -15.53
CA LEU A 222 -9.87 -6.78 -15.92
C LEU A 222 -9.64 -6.35 -17.36
N SER A 223 -10.69 -6.39 -18.16
CA SER A 223 -10.65 -5.81 -19.49
C SER A 223 -10.59 -4.29 -19.43
N ARG A 224 -10.08 -3.67 -20.50
CA ARG A 224 -10.11 -2.21 -20.67
C ARG A 224 -11.55 -1.68 -20.59
N LYS A 225 -12.50 -2.41 -21.20
CA LYS A 225 -13.91 -2.04 -21.20
C LYS A 225 -14.48 -1.99 -19.78
N GLU A 226 -14.18 -2.99 -18.94
CA GLU A 226 -14.64 -2.98 -17.54
C GLU A 226 -14.10 -1.77 -16.76
N MET A 227 -12.84 -1.42 -16.96
CA MET A 227 -12.24 -0.23 -16.35
C MET A 227 -12.93 1.06 -16.84
N ASP A 228 -13.16 1.17 -18.15
CA ASP A 228 -13.76 2.34 -18.78
C ASP A 228 -15.26 2.48 -18.38
N ASP A 229 -16.01 1.37 -18.31
CA ASP A 229 -17.40 1.32 -17.84
C ASP A 229 -17.53 1.73 -16.35
N GLY A 230 -16.48 1.55 -15.55
CA GLY A 230 -16.44 1.95 -14.14
C GLY A 230 -16.33 3.47 -13.92
N VAL A 231 -15.78 4.21 -14.89
CA VAL A 231 -15.60 5.68 -14.78
C VAL A 231 -16.92 6.43 -14.57
N PRO A 232 -17.99 6.26 -15.38
CA PRO A 232 -19.25 6.97 -15.14
C PRO A 232 -19.90 6.62 -13.80
N VAL A 233 -19.69 5.40 -13.28
CA VAL A 233 -20.15 4.99 -11.95
C VAL A 233 -19.41 5.76 -10.85
N LEU A 234 -18.09 5.86 -10.95
CA LEU A 234 -17.28 6.67 -10.01
C LEU A 234 -17.67 8.15 -10.05
N GLU A 235 -17.79 8.72 -11.24
CA GLU A 235 -18.20 10.12 -11.42
C GLU A 235 -19.54 10.40 -10.75
N ARG A 236 -20.49 9.47 -10.83
CA ARG A 236 -21.79 9.55 -10.14
C ARG A 236 -21.64 9.49 -8.62
N LYS A 237 -20.93 8.49 -8.08
CA LYS A 237 -20.69 8.37 -6.63
C LYS A 237 -20.04 9.62 -6.05
N VAL A 238 -19.02 10.15 -6.72
CA VAL A 238 -18.29 11.36 -6.28
C VAL A 238 -19.19 12.59 -6.36
N ARG A 239 -20.03 12.71 -7.38
CA ARG A 239 -21.03 13.78 -7.52
C ARG A 239 -22.08 13.78 -6.39
N GLU A 240 -22.54 12.60 -6.01
CA GLU A 240 -23.56 12.41 -4.98
C GLU A 240 -22.99 12.64 -3.58
N LYS A 241 -21.83 12.04 -3.28
CA LYS A 241 -21.24 12.04 -1.93
C LYS A 241 -20.34 13.24 -1.64
N ARG A 242 -19.88 13.92 -2.70
CA ARG A 242 -19.09 15.16 -2.66
C ARG A 242 -17.89 15.12 -1.69
N PRO A 243 -17.01 14.11 -1.78
CA PRO A 243 -15.74 14.17 -1.04
C PRO A 243 -14.93 15.38 -1.51
N GLU A 244 -14.11 15.96 -0.65
CA GLU A 244 -13.31 17.13 -1.06
C GLU A 244 -12.17 16.77 -2.03
N ALA A 245 -11.57 15.60 -1.82
CA ALA A 245 -10.58 15.02 -2.71
C ALA A 245 -10.84 13.53 -2.94
N VAL A 246 -10.41 13.06 -4.10
CA VAL A 246 -10.29 11.64 -4.44
C VAL A 246 -8.84 11.29 -4.68
N CYS A 247 -8.41 10.12 -4.21
CA CYS A 247 -7.09 9.56 -4.48
C CYS A 247 -7.23 8.27 -5.30
N LEU A 248 -6.75 8.31 -6.53
CA LEU A 248 -6.70 7.14 -7.41
C LEU A 248 -5.47 6.31 -7.05
N VAL A 249 -5.68 5.12 -6.47
CA VAL A 249 -4.60 4.25 -5.96
C VAL A 249 -4.03 3.41 -7.10
N GLY A 250 -3.34 4.08 -8.02
CA GLY A 250 -2.67 3.46 -9.16
C GLY A 250 -2.95 4.17 -10.48
N LYS A 251 -1.91 4.23 -11.32
CA LYS A 251 -1.92 4.86 -12.64
C LYS A 251 -3.03 4.35 -13.57
N SER A 252 -3.33 3.06 -13.55
CA SER A 252 -4.30 2.44 -14.47
C SER A 252 -5.73 2.99 -14.34
N ILE A 253 -6.10 3.45 -13.13
CA ILE A 253 -7.40 4.09 -12.88
C ILE A 253 -7.43 5.44 -13.57
N TRP A 254 -6.36 6.23 -13.45
CA TRP A 254 -6.26 7.52 -14.12
C TRP A 254 -6.24 7.37 -15.65
N GLU A 255 -5.56 6.36 -16.16
CA GLU A 255 -5.58 6.03 -17.59
C GLU A 255 -7.00 5.71 -18.09
N ALA A 256 -7.83 5.02 -17.29
CA ALA A 256 -9.23 4.76 -17.64
C ALA A 256 -10.06 6.04 -17.64
N VAL A 257 -9.94 6.87 -16.59
CA VAL A 257 -10.60 8.18 -16.53
C VAL A 257 -10.21 9.05 -17.73
N TRP A 258 -8.93 9.08 -18.09
CA TRP A 258 -8.42 9.84 -19.23
C TRP A 258 -9.02 9.36 -20.56
N ARG A 259 -9.03 8.03 -20.79
CA ARG A 259 -9.63 7.44 -22.01
C ARG A 259 -11.10 7.81 -22.14
N VAL A 260 -11.87 7.67 -21.06
CA VAL A 260 -13.31 7.96 -21.09
C VAL A 260 -13.58 9.45 -21.31
N ARG A 261 -12.79 10.34 -20.70
CA ARG A 261 -12.97 11.79 -20.84
C ARG A 261 -12.47 12.36 -22.16
N ARG A 262 -11.37 11.82 -22.71
CA ARG A 262 -10.65 12.39 -23.86
C ARG A 262 -10.76 11.56 -25.13
N GLY A 263 -11.30 10.34 -25.06
CA GLY A 263 -11.39 9.41 -26.20
C GLY A 263 -10.06 8.80 -26.65
N ARG A 264 -8.97 8.96 -25.89
CA ARG A 264 -7.63 8.46 -26.24
C ARG A 264 -6.81 8.09 -25.01
N ALA A 265 -5.73 7.33 -25.21
CA ALA A 265 -4.76 7.07 -24.14
C ALA A 265 -4.00 8.35 -23.73
N ILE A 266 -3.61 8.42 -22.45
CA ILE A 266 -2.72 9.46 -21.92
C ILE A 266 -1.30 9.22 -22.41
N LYS A 267 -0.62 10.28 -22.84
CA LYS A 267 0.80 10.19 -23.21
C LYS A 267 1.67 10.21 -21.96
N LYS A 268 2.93 9.77 -22.10
CA LYS A 268 3.86 9.70 -20.95
C LYS A 268 4.13 11.08 -20.37
N GLU A 269 4.21 12.10 -21.22
CA GLU A 269 4.51 13.49 -20.86
C GLU A 269 3.30 14.19 -20.19
N GLU A 270 2.09 13.67 -20.41
CA GLU A 270 0.85 14.16 -19.79
C GLU A 270 0.61 13.52 -18.42
N PHE A 271 1.28 12.40 -18.13
CA PHE A 271 1.10 11.67 -16.88
C PHE A 271 2.04 12.18 -15.79
N ARG A 272 1.48 12.44 -14.61
CA ARG A 272 2.23 12.61 -13.37
C ARG A 272 1.48 12.03 -12.17
N TYR A 273 2.23 11.50 -11.20
CA TYR A 273 1.70 11.27 -9.86
C TYR A 273 1.46 12.61 -9.14
N GLY A 274 0.69 12.59 -8.06
CA GLY A 274 0.38 13.78 -7.29
C GLY A 274 -0.94 14.44 -7.69
N TRP A 275 -1.08 15.72 -7.33
CA TRP A 275 -2.26 16.52 -7.67
C TRP A 275 -2.40 16.77 -9.19
N GLN A 276 -3.60 16.50 -9.70
CA GLN A 276 -3.99 16.81 -11.07
C GLN A 276 -4.56 18.23 -11.15
N ASP A 277 -4.59 18.79 -12.36
CA ASP A 277 -5.00 20.18 -12.59
C ASP A 277 -6.48 20.42 -12.20
N GLU A 278 -6.84 21.68 -11.92
CA GLU A 278 -8.21 22.08 -11.55
C GLU A 278 -9.27 21.68 -12.61
N GLY A 279 -8.85 21.60 -13.88
CA GLY A 279 -9.66 21.10 -14.99
C GLY A 279 -10.05 19.63 -14.86
N GLU A 280 -9.35 18.85 -14.05
CA GLU A 280 -9.48 17.40 -13.94
C GLU A 280 -10.29 16.91 -12.73
N ARG A 281 -10.86 17.84 -11.94
CA ARG A 281 -11.73 17.50 -10.81
C ARG A 281 -12.85 16.50 -11.18
N MET A 282 -13.18 15.60 -10.25
CA MET A 282 -14.14 14.51 -10.45
C MET A 282 -15.52 14.84 -9.86
N GLY A 283 -16.59 14.40 -10.51
CA GLY A 283 -17.97 14.56 -10.04
C GLY A 283 -18.58 15.95 -10.29
N LYS A 284 -18.05 16.71 -11.25
CA LYS A 284 -18.49 18.09 -11.57
C LYS A 284 -20.00 18.20 -11.78
N THR A 285 -20.59 19.30 -11.30
CA THR A 285 -21.97 19.73 -11.54
C THR A 285 -22.04 21.24 -11.71
N LYS A 286 -23.21 21.77 -12.10
CA LYS A 286 -23.42 23.23 -12.24
C LYS A 286 -23.12 24.02 -10.95
N GLY A 287 -23.31 23.42 -9.77
CA GLY A 287 -23.12 24.07 -8.46
C GLY A 287 -21.90 23.59 -7.66
N TRP A 288 -21.11 22.66 -8.21
CA TRP A 288 -19.96 22.09 -7.49
C TRP A 288 -18.82 21.79 -8.46
N LYS A 289 -17.65 22.38 -8.20
CA LYS A 289 -16.44 22.26 -9.02
C LYS A 289 -15.87 20.83 -9.11
N GLY A 290 -16.40 19.91 -8.31
CA GLY A 290 -15.92 18.54 -8.19
C GLY A 290 -14.80 18.39 -7.16
N ALA A 291 -14.55 17.14 -6.79
CA ALA A 291 -13.47 16.73 -5.90
C ALA A 291 -12.11 16.93 -6.58
N ARG A 292 -11.11 17.39 -5.83
CA ARG A 292 -9.71 17.41 -6.30
C ARG A 292 -9.25 15.99 -6.60
N VAL A 293 -8.47 15.79 -7.66
CA VAL A 293 -7.95 14.47 -8.02
C VAL A 293 -6.48 14.39 -7.68
N PHE A 294 -6.12 13.36 -6.91
CA PHE A 294 -4.76 12.94 -6.65
C PHE A 294 -4.52 11.58 -7.27
N VAL A 295 -3.37 11.36 -7.92
CA VAL A 295 -2.98 10.05 -8.45
C VAL A 295 -1.82 9.52 -7.63
N ALA A 296 -2.07 8.47 -6.86
CA ALA A 296 -1.07 7.80 -6.05
C ALA A 296 -0.45 6.60 -6.78
N THR A 297 0.67 6.13 -6.25
CA THR A 297 1.29 4.87 -6.66
C THR A 297 0.40 3.68 -6.26
N THR A 298 0.53 2.57 -6.97
CA THR A 298 -0.18 1.33 -6.60
C THR A 298 0.41 0.72 -5.32
N THR A 299 -0.48 0.24 -4.46
CA THR A 299 -0.15 -0.39 -3.18
C THR A 299 -0.01 -1.91 -3.27
N SER A 300 -0.27 -2.50 -4.44
CA SER A 300 -0.13 -3.95 -4.63
C SER A 300 1.33 -4.38 -4.49
N GLY A 301 1.56 -5.46 -3.73
CA GLY A 301 2.87 -6.10 -3.64
C GLY A 301 3.36 -6.72 -4.95
N LEU A 302 2.47 -6.92 -5.92
CA LEU A 302 2.82 -7.42 -7.26
C LEU A 302 3.46 -6.34 -8.16
N ALA A 303 3.34 -5.07 -7.79
CA ALA A 303 3.85 -3.96 -8.59
C ALA A 303 5.30 -3.63 -8.23
N ALA A 304 6.22 -4.05 -9.09
CA ALA A 304 7.67 -3.88 -8.92
C ALA A 304 8.27 -2.58 -9.51
N GLY A 305 7.45 -1.71 -10.12
CA GLY A 305 7.95 -0.58 -10.92
C GLY A 305 8.46 0.64 -10.15
N MET A 306 8.32 0.70 -8.82
CA MET A 306 8.77 1.83 -7.98
C MET A 306 9.32 1.33 -6.65
N THR A 307 10.36 1.99 -6.16
CA THR A 307 10.94 1.76 -4.83
C THR A 307 9.96 2.16 -3.73
N MET A 308 10.18 1.63 -2.51
CA MET A 308 9.37 2.02 -1.36
C MET A 308 9.50 3.51 -1.02
N GLY A 309 10.68 4.10 -1.20
CA GLY A 309 10.92 5.53 -0.95
C GLY A 309 10.12 6.42 -1.90
N GLU A 310 10.09 6.08 -3.19
CA GLU A 310 9.29 6.82 -4.18
C GLU A 310 7.80 6.68 -3.91
N LYS A 311 7.34 5.47 -3.53
CA LYS A 311 5.94 5.28 -3.11
C LYS A 311 5.63 6.16 -1.89
N GLN A 312 6.51 6.18 -0.90
CA GLN A 312 6.34 6.96 0.31
C GLN A 312 6.25 8.46 0.00
N ALA A 313 7.16 9.01 -0.81
CA ALA A 313 7.17 10.44 -1.14
C ALA A 313 5.85 10.93 -1.77
N VAL A 314 5.26 10.13 -2.68
CA VAL A 314 3.95 10.44 -3.27
C VAL A 314 2.84 10.40 -2.21
N TRP A 315 2.89 9.44 -1.29
CA TRP A 315 1.90 9.35 -0.22
C TRP A 315 2.07 10.45 0.84
N ASP A 316 3.30 10.90 1.11
CA ASP A 316 3.59 11.99 2.05
C ASP A 316 2.97 13.31 1.56
N GLU A 317 3.07 13.62 0.27
CA GLU A 317 2.41 14.81 -0.33
C GLU A 317 0.89 14.80 -0.08
N LEU A 318 0.25 13.63 -0.23
CA LEU A 318 -1.17 13.48 0.07
C LEU A 318 -1.45 13.62 1.57
N GLY A 319 -0.62 13.01 2.42
CA GLY A 319 -0.75 13.06 3.87
C GLY A 319 -0.60 14.45 4.46
N GLU A 320 0.36 15.24 3.97
CA GLU A 320 0.51 16.66 4.31
C GLU A 320 -0.75 17.46 3.99
N TRP A 321 -1.34 17.23 2.80
CA TRP A 321 -2.57 17.88 2.42
C TRP A 321 -3.74 17.50 3.33
N VAL A 322 -3.89 16.21 3.66
CA VAL A 322 -4.97 15.72 4.54
C VAL A 322 -4.86 16.32 5.94
N LYS A 323 -3.66 16.34 6.53
CA LYS A 323 -3.43 16.92 7.86
C LYS A 323 -3.83 18.39 7.89
N ARG A 324 -3.26 19.20 6.98
CA ARG A 324 -3.60 20.62 6.86
C ARG A 324 -5.10 20.84 6.66
N ARG A 325 -5.75 20.03 5.81
CA ARG A 325 -7.19 20.19 5.55
C ARG A 325 -8.05 19.85 6.76
N ARG A 326 -7.67 18.86 7.58
CA ARG A 326 -8.38 18.57 8.83
C ARG A 326 -8.28 19.73 9.82
N ASP A 327 -7.10 20.32 9.97
CA ASP A 327 -6.91 21.51 10.83
C ASP A 327 -7.75 22.70 10.35
N GLU A 328 -7.85 22.89 9.03
CA GLU A 328 -8.73 23.91 8.43
C GLU A 328 -10.21 23.63 8.73
N ARG A 329 -10.66 22.38 8.59
CA ARG A 329 -12.05 21.99 8.92
C ARG A 329 -12.40 22.24 10.38
N GLU A 330 -11.47 21.94 11.28
CA GLU A 330 -11.65 22.17 12.72
C GLU A 330 -11.80 23.67 13.01
N LYS A 331 -10.97 24.52 12.40
CA LYS A 331 -11.08 25.99 12.52
C LYS A 331 -12.37 26.54 11.91
N GLU A 332 -12.85 25.93 10.83
CA GLU A 332 -14.10 26.28 10.16
C GLU A 332 -15.34 25.73 10.89
N GLY A 333 -15.18 24.90 11.93
CA GLY A 333 -16.28 24.26 12.65
C GLY A 333 -17.05 23.24 11.80
N ILE A 334 -16.42 22.69 10.75
CA ILE A 334 -17.06 21.68 9.89
C ILE A 334 -17.14 20.36 10.66
N PRO A 335 -18.34 19.78 10.84
CA PRO A 335 -18.50 18.56 11.61
C PRO A 335 -17.77 17.38 10.96
N LYS A 336 -17.26 16.47 11.81
CA LYS A 336 -16.73 15.18 11.37
C LYS A 336 -17.86 14.30 10.84
N VAL A 337 -17.48 13.27 10.08
CA VAL A 337 -18.44 12.28 9.56
C VAL A 337 -19.07 11.52 10.73
N THR A 338 -20.40 11.55 10.81
CA THR A 338 -21.18 10.65 11.66
C THR A 338 -21.78 9.59 10.76
N VAL A 339 -21.38 8.33 10.95
CA VAL A 339 -22.03 7.20 10.28
C VAL A 339 -23.22 6.83 11.15
N VAL A 340 -24.43 7.15 10.69
CA VAL A 340 -25.64 6.64 11.33
C VAL A 340 -25.70 5.16 10.97
N GLU A 341 -25.63 4.28 11.97
CA GLU A 341 -25.93 2.87 11.74
C GLU A 341 -27.42 2.79 11.43
N ASP A 342 -27.76 2.54 10.16
CA ASP A 342 -29.11 2.12 9.80
C ASP A 342 -29.35 0.80 10.53
N VAL A 343 -30.05 0.87 11.65
CA VAL A 343 -30.61 -0.30 12.33
C VAL A 343 -31.69 -0.81 11.39
N ASP A 344 -31.33 -1.74 10.51
CA ASP A 344 -32.27 -2.42 9.64
C ASP A 344 -33.41 -2.96 10.51
N GLY A 345 -34.60 -2.39 10.31
CA GLY A 345 -35.84 -2.83 10.93
C GLY A 345 -36.07 -4.29 10.54
N ALA A 346 -35.99 -5.16 11.53
CA ALA A 346 -36.62 -6.46 11.47
C ALA A 346 -38.14 -6.23 11.52
N ASP A 347 -38.81 -6.46 10.40
CA ASP A 347 -40.24 -6.79 10.32
C ASP A 347 -40.42 -7.97 9.35
#